data_AF-A0A530MHN4-F1
#
_entry.id   AF-A0A530MHN4-F1
#
_cell.length_a   1.000
_cell.length_b   1.000
_cell.length_c   1.000
_cell.angle_alpha   90.00
_cell.angle_beta   90.00
_cell.angle_gamma   90.00
#
_symmetry.space_group_name_H-M   'P 1'
#
loop_
_entity.id
_entity.type
_entity.pdbx_description
1 polymer ?
#
loop_
_entity_poly.entity_id
_entity_poly.type
_entity_poly.pdbx_seq_one_letter_code
_entity_poly.pdbx_strand_id
1 'polypeptide(L)'
;MTHALNLTLPLKQDRASKDMLRGLAENFANTVQPEIERALKESRIVHFARVLVIDDKYIQVITEYEGDHQEYTEFFRDKLTPVFAAIFALAEEAPDVNDTNKFWDYAKKHNVHSLGMAT
;
A
#
# COMPACT_ATOMS: atom_id res chain seq x y z
N MET A 1 -18.71 3.39 -8.78
CA MET A 1 -19.03 2.46 -7.69
C MET A 1 -17.84 2.57 -6.78
N THR A 2 -18.09 2.86 -5.52
CA THR A 2 -17.03 3.08 -4.55
C THR A 2 -16.43 1.74 -4.16
N HIS A 3 -15.11 1.68 -4.16
CA HIS A 3 -14.32 0.49 -3.89
C HIS A 3 -13.39 0.77 -2.71
N ALA A 4 -13.26 -0.21 -1.82
CA ALA A 4 -12.29 -0.17 -0.73
C ALA A 4 -11.14 -1.14 -1.00
N LEU A 5 -9.93 -0.71 -0.70
CA LEU A 5 -8.74 -1.57 -0.62
C LEU A 5 -8.20 -1.49 0.81
N ASN A 6 -8.19 -2.63 1.49
CA ASN A 6 -7.63 -2.81 2.83
C ASN A 6 -6.39 -3.71 2.75
N LEU A 7 -5.37 -3.23 2.06
CA LEU A 7 -4.16 -4.00 1.83
C LEU A 7 -3.42 -4.20 3.15
N THR A 8 -3.36 -5.42 3.66
CA THR A 8 -2.74 -5.74 4.94
C THR A 8 -1.57 -6.69 4.73
N LEU A 9 -0.36 -6.16 4.85
CA LEU A 9 0.88 -6.87 4.53
C LEU A 9 1.58 -7.29 5.83
N PRO A 10 1.88 -8.59 6.01
CA PRO A 10 2.73 -9.04 7.11
C PRO A 10 4.14 -8.49 6.94
N LEU A 11 4.69 -7.94 8.02
CA LEU A 11 6.05 -7.41 8.07
C LEU A 11 7.04 -8.49 8.44
N LYS A 12 8.20 -8.49 7.77
CA LYS A 12 9.38 -9.25 8.17
C LYS A 12 9.78 -8.90 9.60
N GLN A 13 10.05 -9.92 10.40
CA GLN A 13 10.31 -9.76 11.83
C GLN A 13 11.80 -9.75 12.21
N ASP A 14 12.69 -9.85 11.23
CA ASP A 14 14.13 -9.75 11.45
C ASP A 14 14.55 -8.32 11.86
N ARG A 15 15.72 -8.21 12.49
CA ARG A 15 16.21 -6.94 13.03
C ARG A 15 16.39 -5.88 11.95
N ALA A 16 16.88 -6.25 10.76
CA ALA A 16 17.12 -5.28 9.69
C ALA A 16 15.80 -4.69 9.20
N SER A 17 14.76 -5.52 9.00
CA SER A 17 13.43 -5.05 8.63
C SER A 17 12.80 -4.14 9.69
N LYS A 18 12.98 -4.44 10.98
CA LYS A 18 12.52 -3.56 12.07
C LYS A 18 13.24 -2.21 12.11
N ASP A 19 14.55 -2.22 11.84
CA ASP A 19 15.35 -0.99 11.78
C ASP A 19 14.93 -0.13 10.56
N MET A 20 14.66 -0.76 9.42
CA MET A 20 14.11 -0.10 8.23
C MET A 20 12.71 0.47 8.47
N LEU A 21 11.83 -0.25 9.18
CA LEU A 21 10.50 0.23 9.53
C LEU A 21 10.57 1.52 10.37
N ARG A 22 11.47 1.57 11.36
CA ARG A 22 11.68 2.79 12.16
C ARG A 22 12.18 3.95 11.31
N GLY A 23 13.16 3.71 10.44
CA GLY A 23 13.65 4.74 9.52
C GLY A 23 12.57 5.23 8.54
N LEU A 24 11.71 4.34 8.06
CA LEU A 24 10.55 4.70 7.25
C LEU A 24 9.58 5.58 8.06
N ALA A 25 9.25 5.21 9.29
CA ALA A 25 8.34 5.97 10.15
C ALA A 25 8.86 7.38 10.47
N GLU A 26 10.15 7.53 10.76
CA GLU A 26 10.80 8.82 11.04
C GLU A 26 10.74 9.77 9.83
N ASN A 27 10.79 9.22 8.62
CA ASN A 27 10.81 10.01 7.39
C ASN A 27 9.47 10.06 6.67
N PHE A 28 8.46 9.29 7.11
CA PHE A 28 7.23 9.06 6.37
C PHE A 28 6.53 10.36 5.97
N ALA A 29 6.38 11.28 6.92
CA ALA A 29 5.72 12.57 6.71
C ALA A 29 6.47 13.47 5.71
N ASN A 30 7.79 13.34 5.63
CA ASN A 30 8.64 14.22 4.82
C ASN A 30 8.94 13.66 3.43
N THR A 31 8.93 12.34 3.26
CA THR A 31 9.34 11.67 2.02
C THR A 31 8.23 10.88 1.35
N VAL A 32 7.43 10.13 2.10
CA VAL A 32 6.43 9.21 1.53
C VAL A 32 5.06 9.88 1.40
N GLN A 33 4.63 10.57 2.44
CA GLN A 33 3.33 11.24 2.47
C GLN A 33 3.16 12.26 1.33
N PRO A 34 4.15 13.11 0.97
CA PRO A 34 4.00 14.06 -0.13
C PRO A 34 3.85 13.38 -1.51
N GLU A 35 4.51 12.23 -1.70
CA GLU A 35 4.43 11.45 -2.94
C GLU A 35 3.05 10.82 -3.09
N ILE A 36 2.50 10.26 -2.02
CA ILE A 36 1.13 9.76 -1.95
C ILE A 36 0.17 10.90 -2.27
N GLU A 37 0.26 12.03 -1.57
CA GLU A 37 -0.62 13.18 -1.80
C GLU A 37 -0.60 13.69 -3.24
N ARG A 38 0.58 13.70 -3.88
CA ARG A 38 0.70 14.08 -5.29
C ARG A 38 -0.02 13.08 -6.20
N ALA A 39 0.18 11.78 -5.99
CA ALA A 39 -0.50 10.74 -6.77
C ALA A 39 -2.02 10.77 -6.57
N LEU A 40 -2.50 10.99 -5.34
CA LEU A 40 -3.93 11.15 -5.03
C LEU A 40 -4.54 12.34 -5.78
N LYS A 41 -3.86 13.49 -5.78
CA LYS A 41 -4.30 14.70 -6.51
C LYS A 41 -4.37 14.48 -8.02
N GLU A 42 -3.44 13.72 -8.58
CA GLU A 42 -3.42 13.39 -10.01
C GLU A 42 -4.53 12.40 -10.38
N SER A 43 -4.75 11.39 -9.55
CA SER A 43 -5.71 10.31 -9.76
C SER A 43 -7.15 10.80 -9.84
N ARG A 44 -7.55 11.75 -8.97
CA ARG A 44 -8.92 12.30 -8.84
C ARG A 44 -10.03 11.29 -8.52
N ILE A 45 -9.74 9.99 -8.49
CA ILE A 45 -10.68 8.93 -8.16
C ILE A 45 -10.57 8.46 -6.72
N VAL A 46 -9.52 8.84 -5.99
CA VAL A 46 -9.28 8.41 -4.60
C VAL A 46 -9.80 9.44 -3.62
N HIS A 47 -10.66 9.00 -2.70
CA HIS A 47 -11.23 9.84 -1.65
C HIS A 47 -10.26 10.04 -0.49
N PHE A 48 -9.54 8.98 -0.10
CA PHE A 48 -8.47 9.04 0.87
C PHE A 48 -7.54 7.82 0.71
N ALA A 49 -6.28 7.98 1.14
CA ALA A 49 -5.39 6.84 1.38
C ALA A 49 -4.65 7.05 2.71
N ARG A 50 -4.48 5.99 3.48
CA ARG A 50 -3.76 5.96 4.75
C ARG A 50 -2.83 4.77 4.79
N VAL A 51 -1.63 4.99 5.29
CA VAL A 51 -0.67 3.94 5.60
C VAL A 51 -0.48 3.92 7.12
N LEU A 52 -0.63 2.75 7.74
CA LEU A 52 -0.47 2.58 9.18
C LEU A 52 0.29 1.29 9.50
N VAL A 53 0.83 1.22 10.71
CA VAL A 53 1.48 0.02 11.25
C VAL A 53 0.61 -0.54 12.37
N ILE A 54 0.47 -1.86 12.41
CA ILE A 54 -0.26 -2.60 13.45
C ILE A 54 0.73 -3.48 14.20
N ASP A 55 0.97 -3.16 15.48
CA ASP A 55 1.82 -3.90 16.42
C ASP A 55 3.23 -4.25 15.89
N ASP A 56 3.82 -3.45 15.00
CA ASP A 56 5.06 -3.75 14.26
C ASP A 56 5.05 -5.11 13.52
N LYS A 57 3.85 -5.66 13.30
CA LYS A 57 3.60 -6.95 12.65
C LYS A 57 3.01 -6.81 11.27
N TYR A 58 2.25 -5.74 11.04
CA TYR A 58 1.63 -5.48 9.75
C TYR A 58 1.83 -4.02 9.36
N ILE A 59 1.96 -3.79 8.06
CA ILE A 59 1.72 -2.49 7.45
C ILE A 59 0.41 -2.59 6.67
N GLN A 60 -0.46 -1.62 6.86
CA GLN A 60 -1.77 -1.59 6.24
C GLN A 60 -1.93 -0.32 5.41
N VAL A 61 -2.39 -0.49 4.18
CA VAL A 61 -2.84 0.60 3.31
C VAL A 61 -4.36 0.53 3.20
N ILE A 62 -5.04 1.57 3.66
CA ILE A 62 -6.49 1.71 3.56
C ILE A 62 -6.77 2.85 2.60
N THR A 63 -7.59 2.57 1.58
CA THR A 63 -7.95 3.55 0.56
C THR A 63 -9.33 3.27 0.01
N GLU A 64 -10.01 4.35 -0.36
CA GLU A 64 -11.33 4.31 -0.99
C GLU A 64 -11.28 5.10 -2.29
N TYR A 65 -11.81 4.52 -3.36
CA TYR A 65 -11.73 5.09 -4.70
C TYR A 65 -12.91 4.69 -5.59
N GLU A 66 -13.05 5.41 -6.70
CA GLU A 66 -14.00 5.10 -7.77
C GLU A 66 -13.33 4.39 -8.94
N GLY A 67 -14.07 3.54 -9.64
CA GLY A 67 -13.65 2.94 -10.91
C GLY A 67 -13.09 1.52 -10.79
N ASP A 68 -12.46 1.02 -11.84
CA ASP A 68 -12.01 -0.36 -11.91
C ASP A 68 -10.79 -0.65 -11.01
N HIS A 69 -10.79 -1.80 -10.35
CA HIS A 69 -9.72 -2.21 -9.43
C HIS A 69 -8.35 -2.39 -10.11
N GLN A 70 -8.34 -2.91 -11.35
CA GLN A 70 -7.11 -3.15 -12.09
C GLN A 70 -6.53 -1.82 -12.59
N GLU A 71 -7.36 -0.92 -13.10
CA GLU A 71 -6.95 0.43 -13.50
C GLU A 71 -6.38 1.23 -12.32
N TYR A 72 -7.06 1.20 -11.17
CA TYR A 72 -6.57 1.80 -9.93
C TYR A 72 -5.20 1.24 -9.55
N THR A 73 -5.08 -0.09 -9.51
CA THR A 73 -3.86 -0.75 -9.01
C THR A 73 -2.68 -0.46 -9.92
N GLU A 74 -2.88 -0.46 -11.23
CA GLU A 74 -1.82 -0.17 -12.20
C GLU A 74 -1.38 1.30 -12.14
N PHE A 75 -2.33 2.25 -12.04
CA PHE A 75 -2.00 3.67 -11.89
C PHE A 75 -1.11 3.92 -10.67
N PHE A 76 -1.49 3.37 -9.51
CA PHE A 76 -0.72 3.56 -8.30
C PHE A 76 0.58 2.78 -8.28
N ARG A 77 0.63 1.58 -8.89
CA ARG A 77 1.89 0.85 -9.08
C ARG A 77 2.90 1.71 -9.84
N ASP A 78 2.52 2.25 -10.98
CA ASP A 78 3.39 3.12 -11.80
C ASP A 78 3.82 4.38 -11.01
N LYS A 79 2.85 5.16 -10.52
CA LYS A 79 3.09 6.47 -9.90
C LYS A 79 3.79 6.41 -8.56
N LEU A 80 3.57 5.34 -7.80
CA LEU A 80 4.11 5.16 -6.45
C LEU A 80 5.09 3.98 -6.38
N THR A 81 5.71 3.60 -7.50
CA THR A 81 6.72 2.52 -7.55
C THR A 81 7.73 2.62 -6.39
N PRO A 82 8.34 3.79 -6.07
CA PRO A 82 9.30 3.89 -4.98
C PRO A 82 8.68 3.68 -3.59
N VAL A 83 7.43 4.11 -3.40
CA VAL A 83 6.70 3.93 -2.14
C VAL A 83 6.35 2.46 -1.93
N PHE A 84 5.82 1.80 -2.96
CA PHE A 84 5.57 0.36 -2.90
C PHE A 84 6.85 -0.43 -2.73
N ALA A 85 7.96 -0.03 -3.35
CA ALA A 85 9.26 -0.69 -3.16
C ALA A 85 9.71 -0.60 -1.69
N ALA A 86 9.58 0.56 -1.05
CA ALA A 86 9.93 0.73 0.36
C ALA A 86 9.04 -0.14 1.27
N ILE A 87 7.74 -0.22 0.99
CA ILE A 87 6.79 -1.05 1.75
C ILE A 87 7.07 -2.55 1.50
N PHE A 88 7.29 -2.97 0.26
CA PHE A 88 7.49 -4.38 -0.12
C PHE A 88 8.84 -4.90 0.37
N ALA A 89 9.86 -4.04 0.48
CA ALA A 89 11.12 -4.41 1.12
C ALA A 89 10.91 -4.89 2.57
N LEU A 90 9.90 -4.35 3.27
CA LEU A 90 9.54 -4.71 4.65
C LEU A 90 8.57 -5.89 4.75
N ALA A 91 7.84 -6.23 3.67
CA ALA A 91 6.77 -7.21 3.71
C ALA A 91 7.24 -8.64 3.37
N GLU A 92 6.64 -9.64 4.01
CA GLU A 92 6.91 -11.05 3.76
C GLU A 92 6.44 -11.46 2.36
N GLU A 93 7.26 -12.24 1.64
CA GLU A 93 6.92 -12.79 0.31
C GLU A 93 6.55 -11.75 -0.77
N ALA A 94 6.81 -10.47 -0.53
CA ALA A 94 6.46 -9.43 -1.48
C ALA A 94 7.23 -9.61 -2.81
N PRO A 95 6.55 -9.46 -3.97
CA PRO A 95 7.19 -9.60 -5.26
C PRO A 95 8.04 -8.37 -5.61
N ASP A 96 8.75 -8.43 -6.73
CA ASP A 96 9.27 -7.22 -7.37
C ASP A 96 8.09 -6.32 -7.79
N VAL A 97 8.14 -5.04 -7.41
CA VAL A 97 7.10 -4.05 -7.73
C VAL A 97 6.95 -3.79 -9.24
N ASN A 98 7.96 -4.15 -10.02
CA ASN A 98 7.93 -4.01 -11.48
C ASN A 98 7.27 -5.21 -12.18
N ASP A 99 7.03 -6.32 -11.48
CA ASP A 99 6.30 -7.47 -12.02
C ASP A 99 4.80 -7.25 -11.82
N THR A 100 4.15 -6.62 -12.80
CA THR A 100 2.73 -6.24 -12.75
C THR A 100 1.81 -7.38 -12.33
N ASN A 101 2.03 -8.59 -12.88
CA ASN A 101 1.16 -9.74 -12.60
C ASN A 101 1.32 -10.19 -11.15
N LYS A 102 2.56 -10.36 -10.67
CA LYS A 102 2.80 -10.74 -9.28
C LYS A 102 2.38 -9.65 -8.31
N PHE A 103 2.56 -8.38 -8.65
CA PHE A 103 2.08 -7.25 -7.84
C PHE A 103 0.57 -7.32 -7.66
N TRP A 104 -0.18 -7.49 -8.75
CA TRP A 104 -1.64 -7.62 -8.70
C TRP A 104 -2.07 -8.82 -7.87
N ASP A 105 -1.50 -9.99 -8.11
CA ASP A 105 -1.84 -11.22 -7.37
C ASP A 105 -1.54 -11.08 -5.87
N TYR A 106 -0.41 -10.46 -5.54
CA TYR A 106 -0.03 -10.18 -4.15
C TYR A 106 -0.97 -9.16 -3.50
N ALA A 107 -1.28 -8.04 -4.17
CA ALA A 107 -2.21 -7.05 -3.67
C ALA A 107 -3.61 -7.64 -3.44
N LYS A 108 -4.09 -8.48 -4.36
CA LYS A 108 -5.37 -9.19 -4.26
C LYS A 108 -5.38 -10.19 -3.10
N LYS A 109 -4.32 -11.00 -2.95
CA LYS A 109 -4.16 -11.95 -1.84
C LYS A 109 -4.22 -11.27 -0.47
N HIS A 110 -3.67 -10.07 -0.38
CA HIS A 110 -3.56 -9.30 0.86
C HIS A 110 -4.63 -8.21 1.04
N ASN A 111 -5.61 -8.11 0.14
CA ASN A 111 -6.76 -7.23 0.31
C ASN A 111 -7.76 -7.89 1.28
N VAL A 112 -7.83 -7.39 2.50
CA VAL A 112 -8.68 -7.96 3.55
C VAL A 112 -10.11 -7.43 3.42
N HIS A 113 -11.09 -8.32 3.59
CA HIS A 113 -12.50 -7.94 3.56
C HIS A 113 -12.87 -7.17 4.83
N SER A 114 -13.77 -6.19 4.69
CA SER A 114 -14.43 -5.58 5.84
C SER A 114 -15.20 -6.62 6.63
N LEU A 115 -15.47 -6.33 7.91
CA LEU A 115 -16.17 -7.22 8.85
C LEU A 115 -17.57 -7.66 8.35
N GLY A 116 -18.15 -6.97 7.38
CA GLY A 116 -19.40 -7.29 6.69
C GLY A 116 -19.48 -6.60 5.33
N MET A 117 -20.68 -6.54 4.73
CA MET A 117 -20.92 -5.74 3.53
C MET A 117 -20.83 -4.26 3.89
N ALA A 118 -19.69 -3.64 3.60
CA ALA A 118 -19.58 -2.19 3.56
C ALA A 118 -20.21 -1.74 2.24
N THR A 119 -21.33 -1.03 2.32
CA THR A 119 -21.99 -0.37 1.18
C THR A 119 -21.19 0.83 0.71
#